data_AF-A0A5C2FMA7-F1
#
_entry.id   AF-A0A5C2FMA7-F1
#
_cell.length_a   1.000
_cell.length_b   1.000
_cell.length_c   1.000
_cell.angle_alpha   90.00
_cell.angle_beta   90.00
_cell.angle_gamma   90.00
#
_symmetry.space_group_name_H-M   'P 1'
#
loop_
_entity.id
_entity.type
_entity.pdbx_description
1 polymer ?
#
loop_
_entity_poly.entity_id
_entity_poly.type
_entity_poly.pdbx_seq_one_letter_code
_entity_poly.pdbx_strand_id
1 'polypeptide(L)'
;MSTTSKFTHWQRTESQFLAADPQAVYSIVGNLSQTGQWMKSFDGFIVHDDQRGVGTKVDLLPPGKLFGPLHRSTAPSGSITRRNQDTLMVEFTQPQPAGEMVLRWQVEPHEHGCVLRFTVELNGPGTTAFKFTVANALCKDFAIAAARLYRIIAPSAHRKRDAQVVISGGRGFLGRNLVADLVCRGLSVSVLTRNPEDGFPAEQYSWDGVHQGAWANVLASKHPVHLVNLAGERVDKRNTPENLAALTGSRVASTQTLAEAAAAAPKLATWIQASTTAIFGDAGEEELTESSPVPTDQRALPEMTGVASAWEQAFTGAEVNAEQRYLLRTSLVMHPDAPLLGPLNLLVNTGLGGPMGDGKQWFSWIGLEDWLRLIRCLLGFEEPAIPAGLVHAACPKPLRNAEVMAALRSIAGLPGLPTGSVLPKVGAAVMGSNARVALTGRKVTSEVLQQAGFEFQQLDFAATVSS
;
A
#
# COMPACT_ATOMS: atom_id res chain seq x y z
N MET A 1 -1.37 -7.67 -37.16
CA MET A 1 -0.71 -7.68 -35.83
C MET A 1 -1.64 -8.37 -34.87
N SER A 2 -1.20 -9.50 -34.30
CA SER A 2 -2.03 -10.45 -33.55
C SER A 2 -2.75 -9.77 -32.38
N THR A 3 -4.07 -9.72 -32.41
CA THR A 3 -4.92 -9.43 -31.24
C THR A 3 -4.87 -10.63 -30.33
N THR A 4 -3.79 -10.77 -29.56
CA THR A 4 -3.81 -11.61 -28.36
C THR A 4 -4.89 -11.01 -27.46
N SER A 5 -6.02 -11.72 -27.34
CA SER A 5 -7.17 -11.26 -26.57
C SER A 5 -6.75 -11.00 -25.12
N LYS A 6 -7.05 -9.82 -24.56
CA LYS A 6 -6.86 -9.50 -23.13
C LYS A 6 -7.55 -10.52 -22.20
N PHE A 7 -8.45 -11.36 -22.73
CA PHE A 7 -9.17 -12.38 -21.99
C PHE A 7 -8.43 -13.73 -21.92
N THR A 8 -7.37 -13.92 -22.71
CA THR A 8 -6.60 -15.19 -22.80
C THR A 8 -5.16 -15.09 -22.31
N HIS A 9 -4.71 -13.89 -21.92
CA HIS A 9 -3.40 -13.67 -21.30
C HIS A 9 -3.50 -12.58 -20.24
N TRP A 10 -2.90 -12.82 -19.08
CA TRP A 10 -2.80 -11.85 -18.01
C TRP A 10 -1.48 -12.05 -17.28
N GLN A 11 -0.82 -10.96 -16.92
CA GLN A 11 0.40 -10.97 -16.13
C GLN A 11 0.38 -9.84 -15.12
N ARG A 12 0.94 -10.07 -13.94
CA ARG A 12 1.25 -9.05 -12.93
C ARG A 12 2.62 -9.32 -12.33
N THR A 13 3.39 -8.27 -12.09
CA THR A 13 4.72 -8.40 -11.49
C THR A 13 4.83 -7.49 -10.27
N GLU A 14 4.96 -8.11 -9.11
CA GLU A 14 5.28 -7.42 -7.88
C GLU A 14 6.80 -7.30 -7.72
N SER A 15 7.26 -6.23 -7.10
CA SER A 15 8.69 -6.01 -6.83
C SER A 15 8.88 -5.45 -5.43
N GLN A 16 9.92 -5.90 -4.73
CA GLN A 16 10.31 -5.36 -3.44
C GLN A 16 11.83 -5.29 -3.38
N PHE A 17 12.37 -4.16 -2.94
CA PHE A 17 13.79 -4.04 -2.60
C PHE A 17 14.07 -4.71 -1.25
N LEU A 18 15.18 -5.45 -1.14
CA LEU A 18 15.70 -6.03 0.10
C LEU A 18 17.17 -5.62 0.28
N ALA A 19 17.48 -5.00 1.41
CA ALA A 19 18.83 -4.69 1.88
C ALA A 19 19.51 -5.96 2.41
N ALA A 20 19.65 -6.96 1.54
CA ALA A 20 20.23 -8.27 1.84
C ALA A 20 21.11 -8.75 0.68
N ASP A 21 21.97 -9.73 0.96
CA ASP A 21 22.76 -10.41 -0.07
C ASP A 21 21.84 -11.15 -1.08
N PRO A 22 22.01 -10.95 -2.41
CA PRO A 22 21.16 -11.58 -3.42
C PRO A 22 21.18 -13.12 -3.38
N GLN A 23 22.34 -13.73 -3.08
CA GLN A 23 22.46 -15.19 -3.02
C GLN A 23 21.73 -15.74 -1.80
N ALA A 24 21.82 -15.04 -0.66
CA ALA A 24 21.06 -15.40 0.54
C ALA A 24 19.55 -15.35 0.29
N VAL A 25 19.05 -14.30 -0.39
CA VAL A 25 17.63 -14.19 -0.78
C VAL A 25 17.25 -15.34 -1.72
N TYR A 26 18.04 -15.59 -2.76
CA TYR A 26 17.78 -16.66 -3.72
C TYR A 26 17.82 -18.06 -3.09
N SER A 27 18.66 -18.29 -2.07
CA SER A 27 18.75 -19.58 -1.39
C SER A 27 17.43 -20.02 -0.74
N ILE A 28 16.61 -19.05 -0.31
CA ILE A 28 15.29 -19.27 0.27
C ILE A 28 14.23 -19.32 -0.81
N VAL A 29 14.18 -18.33 -1.70
CA VAL A 29 13.17 -18.21 -2.76
C VAL A 29 13.26 -19.37 -3.77
N GLY A 30 14.48 -19.79 -4.10
CA GLY A 30 14.75 -20.96 -4.95
C GLY A 30 14.44 -22.31 -4.28
N ASN A 31 14.05 -22.32 -3.00
CA ASN A 31 13.59 -23.49 -2.28
C ASN A 31 12.08 -23.41 -2.05
N LEU A 32 11.29 -23.88 -3.02
CA LEU A 32 9.82 -23.80 -3.00
C LEU A 32 9.19 -24.44 -1.75
N SER A 33 9.85 -25.42 -1.11
CA SER A 33 9.36 -25.99 0.16
C SER A 33 9.30 -24.98 1.32
N GLN A 34 10.05 -23.88 1.23
CA GLN A 34 10.07 -22.82 2.24
C GLN A 34 9.10 -21.68 1.93
N THR A 35 8.43 -21.68 0.77
CA THR A 35 7.60 -20.55 0.36
C THR A 35 6.47 -20.24 1.35
N GLY A 36 5.84 -21.28 1.92
CA GLY A 36 4.79 -21.11 2.93
C GLY A 36 5.24 -20.48 4.26
N GLN A 37 6.56 -20.36 4.49
CA GLN A 37 7.09 -19.69 5.69
C GLN A 37 6.95 -18.16 5.61
N TRP A 38 7.08 -17.59 4.40
CA TRP A 38 7.09 -16.14 4.20
C TRP A 38 5.93 -15.63 3.34
N MET A 39 5.48 -16.42 2.37
CA MET A 39 4.33 -16.11 1.53
C MET A 39 3.08 -16.78 2.11
N LYS A 40 2.11 -15.98 2.55
CA LYS A 40 0.86 -16.46 3.20
C LYS A 40 -0.38 -16.36 2.31
N SER A 41 -0.21 -15.95 1.05
CA SER A 41 -1.28 -16.01 0.05
C SER A 41 -1.62 -17.45 -0.36
N PHE A 42 -0.79 -18.42 0.03
CA PHE A 42 -1.00 -19.86 -0.10
C PHE A 42 -0.26 -20.60 1.03
N ASP A 43 -0.66 -21.83 1.34
CA ASP A 43 -0.14 -22.60 2.48
C ASP A 43 1.29 -23.14 2.22
N GLY A 44 1.72 -23.15 0.96
CA GLY A 44 3.07 -23.51 0.53
C GLY A 44 3.08 -24.42 -0.69
N PHE A 45 4.15 -25.20 -0.82
CA PHE A 45 4.30 -26.20 -1.88
C PHE A 45 4.65 -27.57 -1.27
N ILE A 46 4.07 -28.64 -1.82
CA ILE A 46 4.59 -30.01 -1.62
C ILE A 46 5.56 -30.30 -2.76
N VAL A 47 6.81 -30.58 -2.42
CA VAL A 47 7.85 -30.97 -3.38
C VAL A 47 7.98 -32.49 -3.31
N HIS A 48 7.74 -33.17 -4.43
CA HIS A 48 7.60 -34.64 -4.47
C HIS A 48 8.90 -35.41 -4.72
N ASP A 49 10.02 -34.71 -4.87
CA ASP A 49 11.33 -35.32 -5.16
C ASP A 49 12.45 -34.61 -4.38
N ASP A 50 13.55 -35.32 -4.20
CA ASP A 50 14.78 -34.89 -3.53
C ASP A 50 15.51 -33.85 -4.40
N GLN A 51 15.31 -33.93 -5.72
CA GLN A 51 15.86 -33.01 -6.69
C GLN A 51 15.02 -31.74 -6.72
N ARG A 52 15.65 -30.60 -6.44
CA ARG A 52 15.04 -29.25 -6.52
C ARG A 52 15.27 -28.60 -7.89
N GLY A 53 15.53 -29.40 -8.92
CA GLY A 53 15.94 -28.97 -10.26
C GLY A 53 14.77 -28.70 -11.22
N VAL A 54 15.08 -28.50 -12.50
CA VAL A 54 14.05 -28.44 -13.55
C VAL A 54 13.43 -29.83 -13.72
N GLY A 55 12.11 -29.90 -13.87
CA GLY A 55 11.33 -31.15 -13.98
C GLY A 55 10.77 -31.66 -12.65
N THR A 56 11.21 -31.11 -11.52
CA THR A 56 10.68 -31.47 -10.20
C THR A 56 9.19 -31.21 -10.13
N LYS A 57 8.41 -32.23 -9.74
CA LYS A 57 6.97 -32.10 -9.52
C LYS A 57 6.67 -31.38 -8.21
N VAL A 58 5.76 -30.42 -8.28
CA VAL A 58 5.40 -29.57 -7.16
C VAL A 58 3.89 -29.34 -7.15
N ASP A 59 3.26 -29.53 -5.98
CA ASP A 59 1.85 -29.18 -5.78
C ASP A 59 1.73 -27.87 -5.00
N LEU A 60 1.03 -26.90 -5.59
CA LEU A 60 0.64 -25.68 -4.90
C LEU A 60 -0.46 -26.00 -3.87
N LEU A 61 -0.25 -25.59 -2.63
CA LEU A 61 -1.25 -25.72 -1.56
C LEU A 61 -2.01 -24.40 -1.41
N PRO A 62 -3.27 -24.30 -1.86
CA PRO A 62 -4.04 -23.06 -1.73
C PRO A 62 -4.33 -22.76 -0.25
N PRO A 63 -4.64 -21.50 0.09
CA PRO A 63 -4.87 -21.12 1.47
C PRO A 63 -6.17 -21.75 2.03
N GLY A 64 -6.09 -22.31 3.23
CA GLY A 64 -7.25 -22.67 4.05
C GLY A 64 -7.84 -24.07 3.85
N LYS A 65 -8.61 -24.52 4.86
CA LYS A 65 -9.10 -25.91 4.98
C LYS A 65 -10.27 -26.28 4.06
N LEU A 66 -10.99 -25.30 3.49
CA LEU A 66 -12.25 -25.54 2.77
C LEU A 66 -12.06 -25.91 1.28
N PHE A 67 -11.12 -25.25 0.59
CA PHE A 67 -10.83 -25.49 -0.83
C PHE A 67 -9.55 -26.31 -1.06
N GLY A 68 -8.67 -26.40 -0.05
CA GLY A 68 -7.44 -27.18 -0.11
C GLY A 68 -7.59 -28.68 -0.36
N PRO A 69 -8.62 -29.39 0.15
CA PRO A 69 -8.83 -30.80 -0.15
C PRO A 69 -9.28 -31.04 -1.59
N LEU A 70 -10.21 -30.23 -2.10
CA LEU A 70 -10.72 -30.34 -3.48
C LEU A 70 -9.60 -30.03 -4.48
N HIS A 71 -8.88 -28.92 -4.31
CA HIS A 71 -7.74 -28.56 -5.16
C HIS A 71 -6.65 -29.65 -5.15
N ARG A 72 -6.29 -30.20 -3.98
CA ARG A 72 -5.31 -31.30 -3.89
C ARG A 72 -5.76 -32.58 -4.62
N SER A 73 -7.07 -32.81 -4.73
CA SER A 73 -7.60 -34.02 -5.38
C SER A 73 -7.83 -33.87 -6.88
N THR A 74 -7.97 -32.64 -7.40
CA THR A 74 -8.39 -32.40 -8.79
C THR A 74 -7.44 -31.54 -9.61
N ALA A 75 -6.57 -30.73 -8.98
CA ALA A 75 -5.62 -29.90 -9.71
C ALA A 75 -4.42 -30.75 -10.16
N PRO A 76 -3.98 -30.64 -11.43
CA PRO A 76 -2.76 -31.30 -11.86
C PRO A 76 -1.55 -30.71 -11.11
N SER A 77 -0.57 -31.56 -10.81
CA SER A 77 0.72 -31.12 -10.29
C SER A 77 1.38 -30.16 -11.29
N GLY A 78 2.03 -29.13 -10.77
CA GLY A 78 2.94 -28.31 -11.56
C GLY A 78 4.34 -28.87 -11.55
N SER A 79 5.26 -28.14 -12.17
CA SER A 79 6.69 -28.47 -12.14
C SER A 79 7.56 -27.23 -12.16
N ILE A 80 8.79 -27.35 -11.66
CA ILE A 80 9.83 -26.35 -11.88
C ILE A 80 10.23 -26.42 -13.36
N THR A 81 9.91 -25.40 -14.13
CA THR A 81 10.16 -25.36 -15.59
C THR A 81 11.43 -24.63 -15.95
N ARG A 82 11.86 -23.67 -15.12
CA ARG A 82 13.15 -22.99 -15.27
C ARG A 82 13.81 -22.77 -13.93
N ARG A 83 15.13 -22.90 -13.90
CA ARG A 83 15.97 -22.52 -12.77
C ARG A 83 17.30 -22.04 -13.31
N ASN A 84 17.75 -20.88 -12.86
CA ASN A 84 19.03 -20.33 -13.25
C ASN A 84 19.72 -19.73 -12.02
N GLN A 85 20.89 -20.27 -11.67
CA GLN A 85 21.67 -19.81 -10.51
C GLN A 85 22.49 -18.55 -10.82
N ASP A 86 22.85 -18.32 -12.08
CA ASP A 86 23.59 -17.14 -12.51
C ASP A 86 22.69 -15.90 -12.55
N THR A 87 21.43 -16.08 -12.99
CA THR A 87 20.42 -15.01 -13.02
C THR A 87 19.46 -15.02 -11.83
N LEU A 88 19.72 -15.88 -10.83
CA LEU A 88 18.95 -16.02 -9.59
C LEU A 88 17.44 -16.10 -9.81
N MET A 89 17.04 -17.02 -10.68
CA MET A 89 15.65 -17.19 -11.10
C MET A 89 15.16 -18.61 -10.86
N VAL A 90 13.89 -18.73 -10.47
CA VAL A 90 13.14 -19.98 -10.43
C VAL A 90 11.74 -19.75 -11.00
N GLU A 91 11.30 -20.66 -11.85
CA GLU A 91 9.99 -20.64 -12.50
C GLU A 91 9.27 -21.96 -12.24
N PHE A 92 8.03 -21.84 -11.82
CA PHE A 92 7.09 -22.92 -11.61
C PHE A 92 5.92 -22.75 -12.56
N THR A 93 5.55 -23.81 -13.28
CA THR A 93 4.38 -23.82 -14.16
C THR A 93 3.41 -24.89 -13.69
N GLN A 94 2.14 -24.51 -13.60
CA GLN A 94 1.04 -25.41 -13.28
C GLN A 94 0.00 -25.39 -14.41
N PRO A 95 -0.34 -26.54 -15.02
CA PRO A 95 -1.47 -26.62 -15.92
C PRO A 95 -2.77 -26.24 -15.19
N GLN A 96 -3.67 -25.55 -15.89
CA GLN A 96 -4.99 -25.19 -15.36
C GLN A 96 -6.08 -25.64 -16.35
N PRO A 97 -7.34 -25.82 -15.90
CA PRO A 97 -8.47 -25.98 -16.81
C PRO A 97 -8.47 -24.89 -17.89
N ALA A 98 -8.30 -25.30 -19.15
CA ALA A 98 -8.21 -24.42 -20.31
C ALA A 98 -7.09 -23.35 -20.20
N GLY A 99 -5.90 -23.72 -19.72
CA GLY A 99 -4.76 -22.83 -19.68
C GLY A 99 -3.55 -23.32 -18.86
N GLU A 100 -2.71 -22.39 -18.48
CA GLU A 100 -1.59 -22.60 -17.55
C GLU A 100 -1.36 -21.36 -16.68
N MET A 101 -0.78 -21.59 -15.50
CA MET A 101 -0.31 -20.55 -14.60
C MET A 101 1.19 -20.68 -14.41
N VAL A 102 1.91 -19.58 -14.54
CA VAL A 102 3.35 -19.49 -14.28
C VAL A 102 3.59 -18.59 -13.09
N LEU A 103 4.40 -19.06 -12.14
CA LEU A 103 4.93 -18.30 -11.02
C LEU A 103 6.44 -18.20 -11.19
N ARG A 104 6.96 -16.98 -11.30
CA ARG A 104 8.40 -16.73 -11.45
C ARG A 104 8.88 -15.84 -10.33
N TRP A 105 9.94 -16.27 -9.67
CA TRP A 105 10.70 -15.41 -8.77
C TRP A 105 12.08 -15.14 -9.37
N GLN A 106 12.49 -13.88 -9.30
CA GLN A 106 13.80 -13.44 -9.78
C GLN A 106 14.42 -12.48 -8.78
N VAL A 107 15.68 -12.69 -8.44
CA VAL A 107 16.44 -11.81 -7.56
C VAL A 107 17.45 -11.04 -8.41
N GLU A 108 17.23 -9.74 -8.56
CA GLU A 108 18.12 -8.86 -9.32
C GLU A 108 19.07 -8.15 -8.36
N PRO A 109 20.40 -8.33 -8.47
CA PRO A 109 21.35 -7.54 -7.70
C PRO A 109 21.11 -6.03 -7.91
N HIS A 110 21.14 -5.27 -6.83
CA HIS A 110 20.94 -3.83 -6.83
C HIS A 110 21.98 -3.17 -5.92
N GLU A 111 22.22 -1.88 -6.11
CA GLU A 111 23.04 -1.12 -5.17
C GLU A 111 22.49 -1.29 -3.74
N HIS A 112 23.38 -1.63 -2.81
CA HIS A 112 23.06 -1.91 -1.41
C HIS A 112 22.06 -3.06 -1.15
N GLY A 113 21.85 -3.99 -2.07
CA GLY A 113 20.98 -5.15 -1.83
C GLY A 113 20.55 -5.88 -3.09
N CYS A 114 19.26 -6.17 -3.20
CA CYS A 114 18.64 -6.75 -4.39
C CYS A 114 17.17 -6.33 -4.53
N VAL A 115 16.62 -6.47 -5.72
CA VAL A 115 15.19 -6.41 -5.98
C VAL A 115 14.66 -7.82 -6.18
N LEU A 116 13.72 -8.24 -5.34
CA LEU A 116 12.97 -9.47 -5.55
C LEU A 116 11.75 -9.15 -6.42
N ARG A 117 11.66 -9.80 -7.57
CA ARG A 117 10.49 -9.77 -8.45
C ARG A 117 9.70 -11.05 -8.34
N PHE A 118 8.38 -10.93 -8.27
CA PHE A 118 7.45 -12.04 -8.34
C PHE A 118 6.45 -11.79 -9.46
N THR A 119 6.53 -12.61 -10.51
CA THR A 119 5.62 -12.55 -11.66
C THR A 119 4.63 -13.69 -11.59
N VAL A 120 3.35 -13.36 -11.75
CA VAL A 120 2.27 -14.32 -12.00
C VAL A 120 1.78 -14.10 -13.41
N GLU A 121 1.78 -15.17 -14.21
CA GLU A 121 1.29 -15.16 -15.59
C GLU A 121 0.21 -16.24 -15.75
N LEU A 122 -0.87 -15.88 -16.44
CA LEU A 122 -1.97 -16.77 -16.79
C LEU A 122 -2.12 -16.76 -18.31
N ASN A 123 -2.19 -17.95 -18.89
CA ASN A 123 -2.37 -18.16 -20.33
C ASN A 123 -3.56 -19.08 -20.58
N GLY A 124 -4.35 -18.79 -21.63
CA GLY A 124 -5.43 -19.62 -22.13
C GLY A 124 -6.85 -19.10 -21.82
N PRO A 125 -7.90 -19.74 -22.39
CA PRO A 125 -9.29 -19.32 -22.25
C PRO A 125 -9.81 -19.17 -20.81
N GLY A 126 -9.22 -19.85 -19.83
CA GLY A 126 -9.59 -19.73 -18.41
C GLY A 126 -9.08 -18.48 -17.70
N THR A 127 -8.18 -17.70 -18.31
CA THR A 127 -7.42 -16.61 -17.68
C THR A 127 -8.27 -15.63 -16.88
N THR A 128 -9.39 -15.18 -17.43
CA THR A 128 -10.25 -14.18 -16.75
C THR A 128 -10.82 -14.73 -15.44
N ALA A 129 -11.30 -15.98 -15.43
CA ALA A 129 -11.84 -16.60 -14.23
C ALA A 129 -10.74 -16.79 -13.17
N PHE A 130 -9.57 -17.30 -13.56
CA PHE A 130 -8.45 -17.56 -12.66
C PHE A 130 -7.80 -16.29 -12.09
N LYS A 131 -7.80 -15.19 -12.86
CA LYS A 131 -7.33 -13.89 -12.39
C LYS A 131 -8.06 -13.46 -11.11
N PHE A 132 -9.39 -13.54 -11.12
CA PHE A 132 -10.22 -13.06 -10.01
C PHE A 132 -10.28 -14.04 -8.82
N THR A 133 -10.06 -15.33 -9.05
CA THR A 133 -10.15 -16.36 -8.00
C THR A 133 -8.82 -16.69 -7.33
N VAL A 134 -7.71 -16.65 -8.08
CA VAL A 134 -6.38 -17.12 -7.61
C VAL A 134 -5.30 -16.06 -7.77
N ALA A 135 -5.07 -15.57 -8.99
CA ALA A 135 -3.82 -14.84 -9.28
C ALA A 135 -3.70 -13.50 -8.54
N ASN A 136 -4.80 -12.73 -8.44
CA ASN A 136 -4.80 -11.51 -7.61
C ASN A 136 -4.52 -11.81 -6.14
N ALA A 137 -5.00 -12.95 -5.61
CA ALA A 137 -4.74 -13.34 -4.24
C ALA A 137 -3.27 -13.72 -4.01
N LEU A 138 -2.60 -14.29 -5.01
CA LEU A 138 -1.16 -14.61 -4.96
C LEU A 138 -0.29 -13.36 -4.85
N CYS A 139 -0.62 -12.30 -5.60
CA CYS A 139 0.12 -11.03 -5.57
C CYS A 139 -0.19 -10.16 -4.35
N LYS A 140 -1.35 -10.35 -3.72
CA LYS A 140 -1.78 -9.54 -2.58
C LYS A 140 -0.79 -9.64 -1.41
N ASP A 141 -0.52 -8.50 -0.78
CA ASP A 141 0.38 -8.38 0.38
C ASP A 141 1.81 -8.87 0.09
N PHE A 142 2.26 -8.84 -1.17
CA PHE A 142 3.61 -9.26 -1.54
C PHE A 142 4.71 -8.53 -0.77
N ALA A 143 4.57 -7.22 -0.55
CA ALA A 143 5.51 -6.44 0.26
C ALA A 143 5.67 -7.02 1.68
N ILE A 144 4.57 -7.37 2.35
CA ILE A 144 4.58 -8.02 3.67
C ILE A 144 5.21 -9.41 3.60
N ALA A 145 4.94 -10.18 2.54
CA ALA A 145 5.57 -11.48 2.33
C ALA A 145 7.10 -11.33 2.15
N ALA A 146 7.55 -10.37 1.37
CA ALA A 146 8.97 -10.06 1.18
C ALA A 146 9.63 -9.57 2.47
N ALA A 147 8.92 -8.84 3.33
CA ALA A 147 9.43 -8.47 4.65
C ALA A 147 9.53 -9.67 5.61
N ARG A 148 8.62 -10.65 5.53
CA ARG A 148 8.77 -11.93 6.24
C ARG A 148 9.96 -12.73 5.72
N LEU A 149 10.14 -12.76 4.39
CA LEU A 149 11.30 -13.35 3.75
C LEU A 149 12.59 -12.69 4.27
N TYR A 150 12.63 -11.36 4.32
CA TYR A 150 13.75 -10.62 4.88
C TYR A 150 14.06 -11.05 6.31
N ARG A 151 13.05 -11.31 7.15
CA ARG A 151 13.23 -11.73 8.54
C ARG A 151 13.77 -13.15 8.72
N ILE A 152 13.61 -14.04 7.74
CA ILE A 152 14.11 -15.42 7.79
C ILE A 152 15.50 -15.57 7.16
N ILE A 153 15.98 -14.57 6.43
CA ILE A 153 17.36 -14.52 5.94
C ILE A 153 18.30 -14.45 7.15
N ALA A 154 19.48 -15.08 7.02
CA ALA A 154 20.49 -15.04 8.05
C ALA A 154 20.88 -13.59 8.38
N PRO A 155 20.92 -13.16 9.66
CA PRO A 155 21.22 -11.78 10.02
C PRO A 155 22.55 -11.24 9.48
N SER A 156 23.54 -12.12 9.25
CA SER A 156 24.83 -11.77 8.65
C SER A 156 24.75 -11.36 7.18
N ALA A 157 23.66 -11.71 6.49
CA ALA A 157 23.41 -11.32 5.10
C ALA A 157 22.64 -10.00 4.98
N HIS A 158 22.25 -9.38 6.11
CA HIS A 158 21.50 -8.13 6.11
C HIS A 158 22.43 -6.93 6.08
N ARG A 159 22.00 -5.87 5.40
CA ARG A 159 22.58 -4.53 5.49
C ARG A 159 21.67 -3.66 6.35
N LYS A 160 21.90 -3.70 7.66
CA LYS A 160 21.07 -2.97 8.64
C LYS A 160 21.41 -1.49 8.65
N ARG A 161 20.43 -0.67 9.02
CA ARG A 161 20.60 0.75 9.34
C ARG A 161 20.43 0.98 10.83
N ASP A 162 21.21 1.90 11.38
CA ASP A 162 21.19 2.26 12.79
C ASP A 162 20.07 3.28 13.08
N ALA A 163 18.82 2.85 12.93
CA ALA A 163 17.65 3.68 13.23
C ALA A 163 16.43 2.81 13.56
N GLN A 164 15.55 3.37 14.38
CA GLN A 164 14.27 2.77 14.75
C GLN A 164 13.11 3.63 14.27
N VAL A 165 12.14 3.01 13.61
CA VAL A 165 10.92 3.67 13.17
C VAL A 165 9.73 3.10 13.93
N VAL A 166 9.05 3.96 14.67
CA VAL A 166 7.81 3.64 15.38
C VAL A 166 6.64 4.10 14.53
N ILE A 167 5.75 3.19 14.17
CA ILE A 167 4.63 3.45 13.26
C ILE A 167 3.33 3.17 13.98
N SER A 168 2.50 4.20 14.15
CA SER A 168 1.12 4.01 14.57
C SER A 168 0.22 3.77 13.36
N GLY A 169 -0.79 2.90 13.49
CA GLY A 169 -1.64 2.55 12.34
C GLY A 169 -0.95 1.65 11.31
N GLY A 170 0.12 0.95 11.70
CA GLY A 170 0.92 0.05 10.83
C GLY A 170 0.16 -1.15 10.23
N ARG A 171 -1.11 -1.37 10.60
CA ARG A 171 -1.97 -2.42 10.03
C ARG A 171 -2.90 -1.96 8.91
N GLY A 172 -3.02 -0.65 8.68
CA GLY A 172 -3.74 -0.12 7.52
C GLY A 172 -2.98 -0.38 6.21
N PHE A 173 -3.61 -0.08 5.07
CA PHE A 173 -3.00 -0.26 3.74
C PHE A 173 -1.64 0.45 3.63
N LEU A 174 -1.56 1.74 3.98
CA LEU A 174 -0.30 2.49 3.94
C LEU A 174 0.69 1.99 5.00
N GLY A 175 0.21 1.74 6.22
CA GLY A 175 1.05 1.26 7.32
C GLY A 175 1.73 -0.07 7.02
N ARG A 176 1.01 -1.05 6.45
CA ARG A 176 1.57 -2.37 6.11
C ARG A 176 2.66 -2.26 5.05
N ASN A 177 2.41 -1.48 3.99
CA ASN A 177 3.40 -1.27 2.94
C ASN A 177 4.61 -0.48 3.45
N LEU A 178 4.41 0.51 4.32
CA LEU A 178 5.51 1.24 4.95
C LEU A 178 6.36 0.35 5.86
N VAL A 179 5.71 -0.47 6.70
CA VAL A 179 6.42 -1.46 7.54
C VAL A 179 7.25 -2.38 6.67
N ALA A 180 6.65 -2.94 5.62
CA ALA A 180 7.34 -3.84 4.71
C ALA A 180 8.56 -3.18 4.05
N ASP A 181 8.38 -1.98 3.50
CA ASP A 181 9.45 -1.23 2.85
C ASP A 181 10.61 -0.94 3.80
N LEU A 182 10.33 -0.43 5.00
CA LEU A 182 11.36 -0.07 5.97
C LEU A 182 12.07 -1.31 6.55
N VAL A 183 11.34 -2.38 6.87
CA VAL A 183 11.94 -3.65 7.33
C VAL A 183 12.86 -4.22 6.26
N CYS A 184 12.39 -4.30 5.01
CA CYS A 184 13.22 -4.80 3.91
C CYS A 184 14.45 -3.92 3.66
N ARG A 185 14.42 -2.64 4.02
CA ARG A 185 15.58 -1.72 3.95
C ARG A 185 16.51 -1.80 5.16
N GLY A 186 16.30 -2.77 6.05
CA GLY A 186 17.17 -3.06 7.17
C GLY A 186 16.98 -2.15 8.39
N LEU A 187 15.85 -1.43 8.47
CA LEU A 187 15.50 -0.61 9.63
C LEU A 187 14.82 -1.47 10.72
N SER A 188 14.99 -1.06 11.97
CA SER A 188 14.18 -1.60 13.08
C SER A 188 12.81 -0.94 13.08
N VAL A 189 11.73 -1.72 13.02
CA VAL A 189 10.36 -1.19 12.97
C VAL A 189 9.54 -1.73 14.13
N SER A 190 8.87 -0.82 14.83
CA SER A 190 7.91 -1.13 15.89
C SER A 190 6.54 -0.55 15.54
N VAL A 191 5.48 -1.34 15.66
CA VAL A 191 4.13 -0.94 15.27
C VAL A 191 3.22 -0.82 16.48
N LEU A 192 2.54 0.32 16.58
CA LEU A 192 1.47 0.54 17.56
C LEU A 192 0.14 0.16 16.94
N THR A 193 -0.56 -0.81 17.53
CA THR A 193 -1.80 -1.35 16.95
C THR A 193 -2.79 -1.84 18.00
N ARG A 194 -4.08 -1.70 17.70
CA ARG A 194 -5.18 -2.21 18.53
C ARG A 194 -5.28 -3.73 18.52
N ASN A 195 -4.97 -4.35 17.37
CA ASN A 195 -5.05 -5.81 17.22
C ASN A 195 -3.76 -6.32 16.59
N PRO A 196 -2.83 -6.87 17.39
CA PRO A 196 -1.63 -7.53 16.88
C PRO A 196 -1.97 -8.70 15.95
N GLU A 197 -1.11 -8.94 14.96
CA GLU A 197 -1.23 -10.03 13.98
C GLU A 197 -0.05 -11.00 14.10
N ASP A 198 -0.33 -12.29 14.21
CA ASP A 198 0.71 -13.33 14.26
C ASP A 198 1.52 -13.37 12.95
N GLY A 199 2.85 -13.49 13.09
CA GLY A 199 3.75 -13.53 11.93
C GLY A 199 3.84 -12.21 11.15
N PHE A 200 3.42 -11.08 11.73
CA PHE A 200 3.69 -9.76 11.16
C PHE A 200 5.21 -9.47 11.18
N PRO A 201 5.80 -8.87 10.13
CA PRO A 201 7.25 -8.76 9.98
C PRO A 201 7.92 -7.66 10.84
N ALA A 202 7.24 -7.18 11.87
CA ALA A 202 7.73 -6.14 12.78
C ALA A 202 7.23 -6.40 14.22
N GLU A 203 7.92 -5.85 15.21
CA GLU A 203 7.45 -5.89 16.60
C GLU A 203 6.15 -5.10 16.73
N GLN A 204 5.18 -5.64 17.49
CA GLN A 204 3.88 -5.01 17.68
C GLN A 204 3.63 -4.74 19.15
N TYR A 205 3.15 -3.53 19.43
CA TYR A 205 2.79 -3.07 20.77
C TYR A 205 1.31 -2.74 20.77
N SER A 206 0.58 -3.30 21.74
CA SER A 206 -0.84 -3.03 21.90
C SER A 206 -1.05 -1.57 22.28
N TRP A 207 -1.87 -0.88 21.51
CA TRP A 207 -2.23 0.51 21.76
C TRP A 207 -3.64 0.81 21.30
N ASP A 208 -4.43 1.44 22.17
CA ASP A 208 -5.83 1.81 21.91
C ASP A 208 -5.99 3.15 21.16
N GLY A 209 -4.92 3.93 21.04
CA GLY A 209 -4.94 5.24 20.41
C GLY A 209 -5.25 6.39 21.36
N VAL A 210 -5.38 6.14 22.67
CA VAL A 210 -5.79 7.16 23.66
C VAL A 210 -4.91 7.14 24.90
N HIS A 211 -4.57 5.96 25.41
CA HIS A 211 -3.80 5.85 26.64
C HIS A 211 -2.33 5.52 26.34
N GLN A 212 -1.44 6.20 27.09
CA GLN A 212 -0.05 5.76 27.17
C GLN A 212 0.02 4.41 27.90
N GLY A 213 1.10 3.68 27.66
CA GLY A 213 1.33 2.38 28.28
C GLY A 213 2.73 1.87 27.97
N ALA A 214 2.93 0.55 28.03
CA ALA A 214 4.23 -0.06 27.78
C ALA A 214 4.83 0.30 26.41
N TRP A 215 3.99 0.64 25.43
CA TRP A 215 4.43 1.08 24.11
C TRP A 215 5.23 2.39 24.14
N ALA A 216 5.03 3.28 25.12
CA ALA A 216 5.73 4.56 25.18
C ALA A 216 7.25 4.36 25.39
N ASN A 217 7.65 3.27 26.06
CA ASN A 217 9.05 2.89 26.25
C ASN A 217 9.79 2.64 24.93
N VAL A 218 9.07 2.35 23.84
CA VAL A 218 9.64 2.14 22.50
C VAL A 218 10.27 3.43 21.96
N LEU A 219 9.82 4.60 22.41
CA LEU A 219 10.43 5.90 22.05
C LEU A 219 11.76 6.14 22.78
N ALA A 220 12.06 5.40 23.84
CA ALA A 220 13.32 5.48 24.57
C ALA A 220 14.32 4.46 24.01
N SER A 221 14.95 4.78 22.89
CA SER A 221 15.94 3.93 22.22
C SER A 221 17.35 4.49 22.31
N LYS A 222 18.36 3.62 22.15
CA LYS A 222 19.76 4.02 21.96
C LYS A 222 20.06 4.47 20.53
N HIS A 223 19.16 4.14 19.60
CA HIS A 223 19.25 4.50 18.19
C HIS A 223 18.39 5.75 17.91
N PRO A 224 18.67 6.50 16.83
CA PRO A 224 17.76 7.53 16.34
C PRO A 224 16.34 6.99 16.16
N VAL A 225 15.37 7.61 16.82
CA VAL A 225 13.96 7.22 16.75
C VAL A 225 13.21 8.17 15.82
N HIS A 226 12.49 7.59 14.88
CA HIS A 226 11.55 8.30 14.01
C HIS A 226 10.13 7.82 14.30
N LEU A 227 9.20 8.75 14.48
CA LEU A 227 7.80 8.47 14.73
C LEU A 227 6.97 8.79 13.48
N VAL A 228 6.20 7.83 12.99
CA VAL A 228 5.25 8.02 11.89
C VAL A 228 3.85 7.73 12.40
N ASN A 229 3.03 8.78 12.51
CA ASN A 229 1.66 8.66 12.98
C ASN A 229 0.68 8.52 11.80
N LEU A 230 0.23 7.30 11.53
CA LEU A 230 -0.82 7.00 10.54
C LEU A 230 -2.14 6.55 11.22
N ALA A 231 -2.22 6.63 12.54
CA ALA A 231 -3.39 6.19 13.28
C ALA A 231 -4.61 7.08 13.00
N GLY A 232 -5.78 6.43 12.91
CA GLY A 232 -7.06 7.09 12.72
C GLY A 232 -8.14 6.09 12.33
N GLU A 233 -9.39 6.41 12.67
CA GLU A 233 -10.55 5.65 12.22
C GLU A 233 -10.74 5.80 10.69
N ARG A 234 -11.31 4.78 10.06
CA ARG A 234 -11.58 4.77 8.61
C ARG A 234 -12.72 5.75 8.29
N VAL A 235 -12.65 6.34 7.08
CA VAL A 235 -13.63 7.32 6.58
C VAL A 235 -14.82 6.68 5.83
N ASP A 236 -14.92 5.35 5.86
CA ASP A 236 -15.88 4.57 5.07
C ASP A 236 -17.27 4.46 5.70
N LYS A 237 -17.46 5.04 6.89
CA LYS A 237 -18.76 5.13 7.57
C LYS A 237 -19.58 6.32 7.05
N ARG A 238 -20.91 6.21 7.15
CA ARG A 238 -21.86 7.28 6.85
C ARG A 238 -21.60 8.48 7.77
N ASN A 239 -21.73 9.68 7.24
CA ASN A 239 -21.61 10.92 8.02
C ASN A 239 -22.82 11.12 8.94
N THR A 240 -22.76 10.53 10.13
CA THR A 240 -23.61 10.90 11.26
C THR A 240 -22.79 11.76 12.23
N PRO A 241 -23.41 12.61 13.06
CA PRO A 241 -22.69 13.35 14.10
C PRO A 241 -21.82 12.46 14.99
N GLU A 242 -22.32 11.27 15.35
CA GLU A 242 -21.59 10.27 16.12
C GLU A 242 -20.36 9.73 15.38
N ASN A 243 -20.52 9.34 14.12
CA ASN A 243 -19.38 8.85 13.31
C ASN A 243 -18.34 9.94 13.08
N LEU A 244 -18.77 11.19 12.90
CA LEU A 244 -17.88 12.33 12.74
C LEU A 244 -17.10 12.62 14.03
N ALA A 245 -17.78 12.59 15.19
CA ALA A 245 -17.15 12.75 16.49
C ALA A 245 -16.14 11.62 16.77
N ALA A 246 -16.50 10.37 16.47
CA ALA A 246 -15.59 9.23 16.60
C ALA A 246 -14.37 9.36 15.66
N LEU A 247 -14.60 9.78 14.42
CA LEU A 247 -13.56 9.98 13.42
C LEU A 247 -12.57 11.08 13.85
N THR A 248 -13.06 12.25 14.23
CA THR A 248 -12.25 13.35 14.76
C THR A 248 -11.54 12.95 16.05
N GLY A 249 -12.27 12.39 17.01
CA GLY A 249 -11.74 11.99 18.32
C GLY A 249 -10.60 10.99 18.19
N SER A 250 -10.73 9.98 17.33
CA SER A 250 -9.68 8.97 17.11
C SER A 250 -8.36 9.58 16.60
N ARG A 251 -8.43 10.63 15.78
CA ARG A 251 -7.25 11.31 15.20
C ARG A 251 -6.62 12.29 16.17
N VAL A 252 -7.45 13.09 16.85
CA VAL A 252 -6.99 14.07 17.84
C VAL A 252 -6.36 13.37 19.03
N ALA A 253 -7.06 12.41 19.63
CA ALA A 253 -6.57 11.69 20.81
C ALA A 253 -5.26 10.96 20.53
N SER A 254 -5.18 10.19 19.44
CA SER A 254 -3.94 9.46 19.09
C SER A 254 -2.75 10.38 18.86
N THR A 255 -2.98 11.55 18.26
CA THR A 255 -1.94 12.56 18.04
C THR A 255 -1.48 13.19 19.36
N GLN A 256 -2.41 13.53 20.25
CA GLN A 256 -2.09 14.11 21.56
C GLN A 256 -1.33 13.13 22.45
N THR A 257 -1.80 11.88 22.57
CA THR A 257 -1.13 10.84 23.37
C THR A 257 0.28 10.56 22.87
N LEU A 258 0.49 10.53 21.54
CA LEU A 258 1.82 10.40 20.96
C LEU A 258 2.69 11.62 21.26
N ALA A 259 2.10 12.82 21.31
CA ALA A 259 2.84 14.05 21.58
C ALA A 259 3.34 14.12 23.02
N GLU A 260 2.46 13.79 23.96
CA GLU A 260 2.82 13.68 25.38
C GLU A 260 3.93 12.64 25.58
N ALA A 261 3.82 11.47 24.95
CA ALA A 261 4.85 10.43 25.04
C ALA A 261 6.18 10.87 24.42
N ALA A 262 6.15 11.55 23.26
CA ALA A 262 7.33 12.08 22.60
C ALA A 262 7.99 13.22 23.39
N ALA A 263 7.21 14.07 24.05
CA ALA A 263 7.73 15.15 24.90
C ALA A 263 8.50 14.60 26.13
N ALA A 264 8.07 13.45 26.66
CA ALA A 264 8.74 12.76 27.76
C ALA A 264 9.92 11.87 27.33
N ALA A 265 10.09 11.63 26.03
CA ALA A 265 11.14 10.79 25.48
C ALA A 265 12.42 11.58 25.13
N PRO A 266 13.57 10.88 24.93
CA PRO A 266 14.71 11.48 24.24
C PRO A 266 14.30 12.08 22.90
N LYS A 267 15.03 13.11 22.46
CA LYS A 267 14.69 13.87 21.24
C LYS A 267 14.58 12.93 20.04
N LEU A 268 13.41 12.92 19.40
CA LEU A 268 13.17 12.15 18.19
C LEU A 268 13.95 12.77 17.02
N ALA A 269 14.48 11.95 16.13
CA ALA A 269 15.10 12.42 14.89
C ALA A 269 14.04 13.01 13.94
N THR A 270 12.88 12.36 13.85
CA THR A 270 11.78 12.82 13.00
C THR A 270 10.42 12.46 13.58
N TRP A 271 9.45 13.36 13.42
CA TRP A 271 8.03 13.03 13.51
C TRP A 271 7.35 13.33 12.18
N ILE A 272 6.71 12.33 11.57
CA ILE A 272 5.79 12.49 10.43
C ILE A 272 4.35 12.28 10.89
N GLN A 273 3.56 13.35 10.85
CA GLN A 273 2.15 13.34 11.21
C GLN A 273 1.31 13.24 9.93
N ALA A 274 0.50 12.18 9.81
CA ALA A 274 -0.46 12.12 8.72
C ALA A 274 -1.51 13.24 8.84
N SER A 275 -1.89 13.77 7.67
CA SER A 275 -3.06 14.61 7.42
C SER A 275 -3.62 14.23 6.04
N THR A 276 -4.54 15.03 5.49
CA THR A 276 -5.17 14.76 4.21
C THR A 276 -5.40 16.03 3.40
N THR A 277 -5.26 15.92 2.08
CA THR A 277 -5.66 17.00 1.15
C THR A 277 -7.16 17.26 1.15
N ALA A 278 -7.97 16.38 1.75
CA ALA A 278 -9.40 16.62 1.95
C ALA A 278 -9.67 17.85 2.84
N ILE A 279 -8.66 18.38 3.57
CA ILE A 279 -8.80 19.63 4.32
C ILE A 279 -9.31 20.80 3.46
N PHE A 280 -9.06 20.79 2.15
CA PHE A 280 -9.54 21.80 1.21
C PHE A 280 -11.00 21.65 0.79
N GLY A 281 -11.72 20.62 1.26
CA GLY A 281 -13.13 20.41 0.92
C GLY A 281 -13.35 20.27 -0.59
N ASP A 282 -14.46 20.78 -1.12
CA ASP A 282 -14.72 20.79 -2.57
C ASP A 282 -14.24 22.12 -3.18
N ALA A 283 -13.07 22.10 -3.81
CA ALA A 283 -12.35 23.32 -4.18
C ALA A 283 -12.64 23.81 -5.61
N GLY A 284 -13.54 23.14 -6.34
CA GLY A 284 -13.85 23.50 -7.72
C GLY A 284 -12.60 23.49 -8.61
N GLU A 285 -12.31 24.59 -9.28
CA GLU A 285 -11.18 24.72 -10.22
C GLU A 285 -9.89 25.28 -9.59
N GLU A 286 -9.90 25.60 -8.30
CA GLU A 286 -8.73 26.19 -7.64
C GLU A 286 -7.54 25.21 -7.64
N GLU A 287 -6.37 25.75 -8.00
CA GLU A 287 -5.08 25.08 -7.83
C GLU A 287 -4.60 25.27 -6.39
N LEU A 288 -4.28 24.16 -5.73
CA LEU A 288 -4.00 24.12 -4.31
C LEU A 288 -2.60 23.57 -4.04
N THR A 289 -1.84 24.31 -3.27
CA THR A 289 -0.46 23.99 -2.85
C THR A 289 -0.30 24.22 -1.35
N GLU A 290 0.88 23.98 -0.79
CA GLU A 290 1.13 24.15 0.65
C GLU A 290 0.90 25.60 1.13
N SER A 291 0.95 26.58 0.22
CA SER A 291 0.68 28.00 0.50
C SER A 291 -0.81 28.36 0.45
N SER A 292 -1.67 27.46 -0.03
CA SER A 292 -3.11 27.72 -0.14
C SER A 292 -3.81 27.72 1.22
N PRO A 293 -4.72 28.68 1.47
CA PRO A 293 -5.43 28.75 2.74
C PRO A 293 -6.43 27.59 2.91
N VAL A 294 -6.64 27.18 4.15
CA VAL A 294 -7.75 26.27 4.49
C VAL A 294 -9.06 27.04 4.34
N PRO A 295 -10.07 26.50 3.63
CA PRO A 295 -11.34 27.21 3.42
C PRO A 295 -12.08 27.40 4.73
N THR A 296 -12.76 28.55 4.86
CA THR A 296 -13.62 28.90 6.01
C THR A 296 -15.09 29.12 5.62
N ASP A 297 -15.38 29.01 4.32
CA ASP A 297 -16.71 29.21 3.74
C ASP A 297 -17.48 27.89 3.58
N GLN A 298 -18.50 27.85 2.72
CA GLN A 298 -19.32 26.65 2.48
C GLN A 298 -18.54 25.44 1.94
N ARG A 299 -17.32 25.66 1.42
CA ARG A 299 -16.39 24.58 1.01
C ARG A 299 -15.77 23.88 2.20
N ALA A 300 -15.77 24.50 3.38
CA ALA A 300 -15.23 23.92 4.63
C ALA A 300 -16.16 22.81 5.14
N LEU A 301 -15.95 21.59 4.67
CA LEU A 301 -16.85 20.48 4.99
C LEU A 301 -16.54 19.88 6.37
N PRO A 302 -17.54 19.64 7.25
CA PRO A 302 -17.28 19.09 8.58
C PRO A 302 -16.52 17.77 8.56
N GLU A 303 -16.88 16.86 7.66
CA GLU A 303 -16.25 15.54 7.54
C GLU A 303 -14.88 15.55 6.85
N MET A 304 -14.46 16.69 6.30
CA MET A 304 -13.17 16.86 5.63
C MET A 304 -12.35 17.94 6.34
N THR A 305 -12.59 19.22 6.01
CA THR A 305 -11.94 20.38 6.59
C THR A 305 -12.04 20.40 8.11
N GLY A 306 -13.23 20.13 8.69
CA GLY A 306 -13.40 20.13 10.14
C GLY A 306 -12.54 19.08 10.84
N VAL A 307 -12.61 17.82 10.37
CA VAL A 307 -11.82 16.70 10.90
C VAL A 307 -10.32 16.94 10.73
N ALA A 308 -9.89 17.32 9.53
CA ALA A 308 -8.48 17.53 9.21
C ALA A 308 -7.91 18.73 9.99
N SER A 309 -8.63 19.84 10.08
CA SER A 309 -8.17 21.01 10.84
C SER A 309 -7.98 20.69 12.32
N ALA A 310 -8.92 19.98 12.94
CA ALA A 310 -8.77 19.53 14.33
C ALA A 310 -7.58 18.59 14.50
N TRP A 311 -7.34 17.71 13.53
CA TRP A 311 -6.20 16.80 13.52
C TRP A 311 -4.86 17.53 13.41
N GLU A 312 -4.76 18.50 12.49
CA GLU A 312 -3.56 19.32 12.31
C GLU A 312 -3.30 20.19 13.54
N GLN A 313 -4.35 20.77 14.14
CA GLN A 313 -4.26 21.56 15.37
C GLN A 313 -3.74 20.73 16.55
N ALA A 314 -4.15 19.47 16.68
CA ALA A 314 -3.66 18.58 17.72
C ALA A 314 -2.14 18.33 17.62
N PHE A 315 -1.58 18.39 16.41
CA PHE A 315 -0.14 18.26 16.19
C PHE A 315 0.61 19.57 16.32
N THR A 316 0.10 20.66 15.75
CA THR A 316 0.78 21.97 15.76
C THR A 316 0.73 22.64 17.12
N GLY A 317 -0.35 22.44 17.88
CA GLY A 317 -0.50 22.94 19.25
C GLY A 317 0.23 22.11 20.30
N ALA A 318 0.79 20.95 19.95
CA ALA A 318 1.50 20.10 20.89
C ALA A 318 2.99 20.47 20.99
N GLU A 319 3.49 20.46 22.23
CA GLU A 319 4.92 20.45 22.50
C GLU A 319 5.48 19.07 22.15
N VAL A 320 6.39 19.02 21.19
CA VAL A 320 6.97 17.77 20.68
C VAL A 320 8.48 17.90 20.66
N ASN A 321 9.17 16.96 21.30
CA ASN A 321 10.62 16.87 21.31
C ASN A 321 11.13 16.11 20.07
N ALA A 322 11.08 16.75 18.89
CA ALA A 322 11.56 16.19 17.63
C ALA A 322 12.46 17.18 16.88
N GLU A 323 13.52 16.69 16.24
CA GLU A 323 14.43 17.49 15.41
C GLU A 323 13.77 17.94 14.12
N GLN A 324 13.14 17.02 13.40
CA GLN A 324 12.36 17.32 12.20
C GLN A 324 10.89 16.98 12.44
N ARG A 325 9.99 17.88 12.02
CA ARG A 325 8.53 17.72 12.15
C ARG A 325 7.88 17.92 10.79
N TYR A 326 7.10 16.94 10.36
CA TYR A 326 6.37 16.98 9.11
C TYR A 326 4.88 16.81 9.35
N LEU A 327 4.08 17.65 8.71
CA LEU A 327 2.64 17.47 8.57
C LEU A 327 2.35 17.08 7.12
N LEU A 328 1.93 15.83 6.90
CA LEU A 328 1.86 15.24 5.57
C LEU A 328 0.40 15.16 5.08
N ARG A 329 -0.04 16.13 4.29
CA ARG A 329 -1.36 16.09 3.64
C ARG A 329 -1.32 15.12 2.47
N THR A 330 -1.78 13.90 2.72
CA THR A 330 -1.77 12.85 1.71
C THR A 330 -3.00 12.92 0.81
N SER A 331 -2.78 12.91 -0.50
CA SER A 331 -3.83 12.75 -1.52
C SER A 331 -4.24 11.27 -1.64
N LEU A 332 -5.05 10.91 -2.63
CA LEU A 332 -5.49 9.51 -2.76
C LEU A 332 -4.32 8.62 -3.20
N VAL A 333 -3.87 7.71 -2.35
CA VAL A 333 -2.75 6.80 -2.68
C VAL A 333 -3.23 5.65 -3.57
N MET A 334 -2.61 5.52 -4.73
CA MET A 334 -3.00 4.59 -5.80
C MET A 334 -2.03 3.41 -5.91
N HIS A 335 -2.62 2.23 -6.00
CA HIS A 335 -1.97 0.94 -6.17
C HIS A 335 -3.06 -0.06 -6.61
N PRO A 336 -2.78 -1.12 -7.38
CA PRO A 336 -3.78 -2.12 -7.77
C PRO A 336 -4.58 -2.70 -6.59
N ASP A 337 -3.92 -2.87 -5.44
CA ASP A 337 -4.54 -3.38 -4.21
C ASP A 337 -5.05 -2.28 -3.26
N ALA A 338 -5.06 -1.02 -3.70
CA ALA A 338 -5.58 0.09 -2.89
C ALA A 338 -7.07 -0.15 -2.59
N PRO A 339 -7.52 -0.05 -1.32
CA PRO A 339 -8.91 -0.31 -0.96
C PRO A 339 -9.93 0.55 -1.74
N LEU A 340 -9.53 1.76 -2.15
CA LEU A 340 -10.35 2.66 -2.94
C LEU A 340 -10.64 2.13 -4.36
N LEU A 341 -9.72 1.36 -4.95
CA LEU A 341 -9.93 0.80 -6.29
C LEU A 341 -10.97 -0.31 -6.30
N GLY A 342 -11.19 -1.04 -5.20
CA GLY A 342 -12.13 -2.16 -5.14
C GLY A 342 -13.53 -1.79 -5.65
N PRO A 343 -14.20 -0.79 -5.06
CA PRO A 343 -15.50 -0.32 -5.54
C PRO A 343 -15.49 0.24 -6.97
N LEU A 344 -14.42 0.93 -7.37
CA LEU A 344 -14.30 1.49 -8.73
C LEU A 344 -14.15 0.37 -9.78
N ASN A 345 -13.32 -0.63 -9.49
CA ASN A 345 -13.14 -1.82 -10.31
C ASN A 345 -14.43 -2.63 -10.42
N LEU A 346 -15.22 -2.74 -9.34
CA LEU A 346 -16.53 -3.38 -9.40
C LEU A 346 -17.44 -2.69 -10.41
N LEU A 347 -17.57 -1.35 -10.34
CA LEU A 347 -18.39 -0.59 -11.28
C LEU A 347 -17.91 -0.75 -12.73
N VAL A 348 -16.61 -0.66 -12.95
CA VAL A 348 -16.02 -0.78 -14.29
C VAL A 348 -16.20 -2.19 -14.85
N ASN A 349 -15.98 -3.23 -14.05
CA ASN A 349 -16.11 -4.63 -14.48
C ASN A 349 -17.56 -5.06 -14.74
N THR A 350 -18.55 -4.30 -14.25
CA THR A 350 -19.97 -4.51 -14.57
C THR A 350 -20.49 -3.59 -15.68
N GLY A 351 -19.61 -2.82 -16.34
CA GLY A 351 -20.01 -1.85 -17.39
C GLY A 351 -20.69 -0.57 -16.86
N LEU A 352 -20.74 -0.40 -15.54
CA LEU A 352 -21.36 0.74 -14.83
C LEU A 352 -20.32 1.79 -14.40
N GLY A 353 -19.10 1.73 -14.96
CA GLY A 353 -17.97 2.59 -14.62
C GLY A 353 -17.80 3.81 -15.53
N GLY A 354 -18.85 4.58 -15.77
CA GLY A 354 -18.76 5.89 -16.42
C GLY A 354 -18.37 7.02 -15.47
N PRO A 355 -18.32 8.28 -15.95
CA PRO A 355 -18.10 9.43 -15.09
C PRO A 355 -19.11 9.47 -13.93
N MET A 356 -18.61 9.69 -12.71
CA MET A 356 -19.42 9.82 -11.50
C MET A 356 -19.89 11.27 -11.36
N GLY A 357 -21.20 11.50 -11.26
CA GLY A 357 -21.75 12.86 -11.27
C GLY A 357 -21.59 13.53 -12.64
N ASP A 358 -21.02 14.74 -12.69
CA ASP A 358 -20.67 15.44 -13.93
C ASP A 358 -19.27 15.05 -14.48
N GLY A 359 -18.50 14.28 -13.70
CA GLY A 359 -17.16 13.82 -14.06
C GLY A 359 -16.06 14.87 -13.96
N LYS A 360 -16.38 16.10 -13.53
CA LYS A 360 -15.44 17.23 -13.50
C LYS A 360 -14.68 17.34 -12.18
N GLN A 361 -15.09 16.65 -11.13
CA GLN A 361 -14.38 16.69 -9.86
C GLN A 361 -12.91 16.26 -10.04
N TRP A 362 -12.00 17.07 -9.50
CA TRP A 362 -10.57 16.77 -9.53
C TRP A 362 -10.21 15.62 -8.60
N PHE A 363 -9.40 14.71 -9.12
CA PHE A 363 -8.85 13.53 -8.49
C PHE A 363 -7.33 13.73 -8.35
N SER A 364 -6.93 14.27 -7.21
CA SER A 364 -5.52 14.36 -6.83
C SER A 364 -5.11 13.05 -6.17
N TRP A 365 -4.00 12.50 -6.63
CA TRP A 365 -3.55 11.16 -6.28
C TRP A 365 -2.02 11.13 -6.15
N ILE A 366 -1.49 10.07 -5.58
CA ILE A 366 -0.05 9.75 -5.58
C ILE A 366 0.10 8.24 -5.71
N GLY A 367 1.07 7.75 -6.46
CA GLY A 367 1.35 6.31 -6.48
C GLY A 367 1.92 5.82 -5.15
N LEU A 368 1.69 4.55 -4.78
CA LEU A 368 2.19 4.00 -3.53
C LEU A 368 3.72 4.03 -3.43
N GLU A 369 4.45 3.75 -4.51
CA GLU A 369 5.92 3.77 -4.51
C GLU A 369 6.46 5.18 -4.32
N ASP A 370 5.86 6.18 -4.97
CA ASP A 370 6.19 7.59 -4.76
C ASP A 370 5.87 8.03 -3.33
N TRP A 371 4.76 7.56 -2.75
CA TRP A 371 4.42 7.84 -1.36
C TRP A 371 5.42 7.22 -0.38
N LEU A 372 5.80 5.94 -0.58
CA LEU A 372 6.82 5.27 0.24
C LEU A 372 8.19 5.97 0.10
N ARG A 373 8.56 6.35 -1.13
CA ARG A 373 9.77 7.13 -1.40
C ARG A 373 9.77 8.47 -0.67
N LEU A 374 8.66 9.20 -0.75
CA LEU A 374 8.51 10.45 -0.02
C LEU A 374 8.73 10.24 1.48
N ILE A 375 8.10 9.23 2.10
CA ILE A 375 8.32 8.94 3.53
C ILE A 375 9.80 8.70 3.81
N ARG A 376 10.53 7.96 2.97
CA ARG A 376 11.98 7.76 3.15
C ARG A 376 12.77 9.05 3.04
N CYS A 377 12.40 9.97 2.15
CA CYS A 377 13.00 11.30 2.06
C CYS A 377 12.72 12.13 3.33
N LEU A 378 11.49 12.13 3.83
CA LEU A 378 11.13 12.81 5.09
C LEU A 378 11.89 12.25 6.31
N LEU A 379 12.20 10.95 6.30
CA LEU A 379 12.99 10.29 7.33
C LEU A 379 14.51 10.51 7.17
N GLY A 380 14.97 11.15 6.09
CA GLY A 380 16.39 11.35 5.79
C GLY A 380 17.11 10.08 5.30
N PHE A 381 16.36 9.10 4.78
CA PHE A 381 16.89 7.81 4.34
C PHE A 381 17.09 7.68 2.82
N GLU A 382 16.62 8.66 2.07
CA GLU A 382 16.71 8.75 0.62
C GLU A 382 16.72 10.23 0.20
N GLU A 383 17.46 10.57 -0.86
CA GLU A 383 17.46 11.92 -1.43
C GLU A 383 16.23 12.14 -2.34
N PRO A 384 15.75 13.39 -2.49
CA PRO A 384 16.31 14.63 -1.93
C PRO A 384 15.87 14.89 -0.48
N ALA A 385 16.66 15.68 0.25
CA ALA A 385 16.24 16.24 1.53
C ALA A 385 15.01 17.17 1.37
N ILE A 386 13.93 16.89 2.11
CA ILE A 386 12.70 17.68 2.10
C ILE A 386 12.67 18.59 3.33
N PRO A 387 12.39 19.91 3.19
CA PRO A 387 12.32 20.81 4.34
C PRO A 387 11.20 20.41 5.30
N ALA A 388 11.46 20.48 6.61
CA ALA A 388 10.45 20.25 7.64
C ALA A 388 9.30 21.26 7.56
N GLY A 389 8.10 20.82 7.95
CA GLY A 389 6.87 21.61 7.90
C GLY A 389 5.74 20.88 7.19
N LEU A 390 4.88 21.65 6.53
CA LEU A 390 3.75 21.14 5.77
C LEU A 390 4.22 20.61 4.40
N VAL A 391 3.80 19.39 4.04
CA VAL A 391 4.10 18.78 2.75
C VAL A 391 2.84 18.14 2.18
N HIS A 392 2.57 18.36 0.90
CA HIS A 392 1.55 17.63 0.17
C HIS A 392 2.14 16.37 -0.48
N ALA A 393 1.57 15.20 -0.19
CA ALA A 393 1.86 13.99 -0.96
C ALA A 393 0.87 13.86 -2.11
N ALA A 394 1.16 14.54 -3.23
CA ALA A 394 0.33 14.56 -4.43
C ALA A 394 1.17 14.57 -5.70
N CYS A 395 0.80 13.71 -6.66
CA CYS A 395 1.34 13.68 -8.01
C CYS A 395 1.08 15.03 -8.71
N PRO A 396 2.05 15.55 -9.49
CA PRO A 396 1.89 16.81 -10.20
C PRO A 396 0.88 16.75 -11.37
N LYS A 397 0.30 15.58 -11.65
CA LYS A 397 -0.67 15.34 -12.72
C LYS A 397 -2.03 14.89 -12.15
N PRO A 398 -2.78 15.79 -11.49
CA PRO A 398 -4.14 15.48 -11.06
C PRO A 398 -5.03 15.24 -12.28
N LEU A 399 -6.01 14.36 -12.14
CA LEU A 399 -6.94 13.98 -13.21
C LEU A 399 -8.35 14.44 -12.89
N ARG A 400 -9.22 14.52 -13.89
CA ARG A 400 -10.66 14.56 -13.70
C ARG A 400 -11.20 13.17 -13.43
N ASN A 401 -12.31 13.09 -12.71
CA ASN A 401 -12.99 11.81 -12.52
C ASN A 401 -13.32 11.10 -13.84
N ALA A 402 -13.76 11.84 -14.87
CA ALA A 402 -14.04 11.26 -16.18
C ALA A 402 -12.79 10.56 -16.77
N GLU A 403 -11.60 11.13 -16.58
CA GLU A 403 -10.32 10.57 -17.03
C GLU A 403 -9.92 9.34 -16.22
N VAL A 404 -10.08 9.39 -14.90
CA VAL A 404 -9.87 8.23 -14.00
C VAL A 404 -10.75 7.06 -14.42
N MET A 405 -12.05 7.29 -14.60
CA MET A 405 -12.98 6.24 -15.02
C MET A 405 -12.67 5.73 -16.43
N ALA A 406 -12.22 6.60 -17.35
CA ALA A 406 -11.78 6.18 -18.68
C ALA A 406 -10.53 5.30 -18.64
N ALA A 407 -9.54 5.65 -17.81
CA ALA A 407 -8.34 4.85 -17.60
C ALA A 407 -8.69 3.45 -17.05
N LEU A 408 -9.53 3.38 -16.03
CA LEU A 408 -9.96 2.10 -15.45
C LEU A 408 -10.72 1.22 -16.48
N ARG A 409 -11.59 1.82 -17.31
CA ARG A 409 -12.27 1.11 -18.41
C ARG A 409 -11.30 0.57 -19.46
N SER A 410 -10.30 1.37 -19.83
CA SER A 410 -9.26 0.94 -20.77
C SER A 410 -8.49 -0.28 -20.25
N ILE A 411 -8.19 -0.30 -18.94
CA ILE A 411 -7.56 -1.45 -18.27
C ILE A 411 -8.48 -2.67 -18.32
N ALA A 412 -9.76 -2.51 -17.92
CA ALA A 412 -10.73 -3.61 -17.90
C ALA A 412 -11.11 -4.13 -19.29
N GLY A 413 -10.94 -3.33 -20.35
CA GLY A 413 -11.33 -3.69 -21.71
C GLY A 413 -12.85 -3.69 -21.94
N LEU A 414 -13.61 -2.97 -21.09
CA LEU A 414 -15.06 -2.88 -21.18
C LEU A 414 -15.49 -1.43 -21.48
N PRO A 415 -16.53 -1.22 -22.31
CA PRO A 415 -17.18 0.08 -22.41
C PRO A 415 -17.87 0.41 -21.07
N GLY A 416 -18.21 1.67 -20.86
CA GLY A 416 -18.95 2.06 -19.66
C GLY A 416 -19.99 3.10 -19.97
N LEU A 417 -21.17 2.91 -19.40
CA LEU A 417 -22.25 3.88 -19.45
C LEU A 417 -22.01 4.97 -18.41
N PRO A 418 -22.28 6.26 -18.71
CA PRO A 418 -22.26 7.33 -17.71
C PRO A 418 -23.08 6.94 -16.48
N THR A 419 -22.42 6.86 -15.33
CA THR A 419 -23.01 6.36 -14.07
C THR A 419 -23.97 7.39 -13.44
N GLY A 420 -23.87 8.67 -13.86
CA GLY A 420 -24.63 9.79 -13.32
C GLY A 420 -24.34 10.00 -11.83
N SER A 421 -25.10 10.88 -11.17
CA SER A 421 -24.95 11.14 -9.73
C SER A 421 -25.76 10.19 -8.85
N VAL A 422 -26.67 9.40 -9.44
CA VAL A 422 -27.63 8.54 -8.73
C VAL A 422 -26.95 7.25 -8.24
N LEU A 423 -26.18 6.55 -9.09
CA LEU A 423 -25.55 5.29 -8.71
C LEU A 423 -24.52 5.42 -7.57
N PRO A 424 -23.64 6.45 -7.53
CA PRO A 424 -22.73 6.64 -6.40
C PRO A 424 -23.47 6.93 -5.09
N LYS A 425 -24.60 7.66 -5.14
CA LYS A 425 -25.45 7.91 -3.97
C LYS A 425 -26.15 6.65 -3.48
N VAL A 426 -26.66 5.82 -4.39
CA VAL A 426 -27.27 4.52 -4.07
C VAL A 426 -26.22 3.55 -3.53
N GLY A 427 -25.05 3.45 -4.17
CA GLY A 427 -23.95 2.61 -3.73
C GLY A 427 -23.45 3.02 -2.33
N ALA A 428 -23.28 4.32 -2.08
CA ALA A 428 -22.94 4.81 -0.75
C ALA A 428 -24.03 4.54 0.29
N ALA A 429 -25.31 4.67 -0.08
CA ALA A 429 -26.42 4.34 0.81
C ALA A 429 -26.47 2.85 1.15
N VAL A 430 -26.22 1.96 0.17
CA VAL A 430 -26.17 0.50 0.36
C VAL A 430 -24.94 0.08 1.17
N MET A 431 -23.79 0.70 0.92
CA MET A 431 -22.54 0.43 1.65
C MET A 431 -22.48 1.13 3.02
N GLY A 432 -23.46 1.96 3.36
CA GLY A 432 -23.42 2.77 4.57
C GLY A 432 -22.24 3.74 4.62
N SER A 433 -21.79 4.24 3.46
CA SER A 433 -20.61 5.10 3.28
C SER A 433 -20.97 6.51 2.79
N ASN A 434 -19.99 7.39 2.63
CA ASN A 434 -20.20 8.78 2.22
C ASN A 434 -20.02 8.99 0.71
N ALA A 435 -21.12 9.22 -0.01
CA ALA A 435 -21.10 9.53 -1.45
C ALA A 435 -20.29 10.78 -1.80
N ARG A 436 -20.18 11.75 -0.87
CA ARG A 436 -19.47 13.02 -1.12
C ARG A 436 -17.97 12.81 -1.33
N VAL A 437 -17.40 11.73 -0.79
CA VAL A 437 -16.00 11.38 -1.05
C VAL A 437 -15.77 11.11 -2.54
N ALA A 438 -16.74 10.52 -3.23
CA ALA A 438 -16.68 10.24 -4.67
C ALA A 438 -17.14 11.40 -5.57
N LEU A 439 -17.90 12.36 -5.01
CA LEU A 439 -18.57 13.43 -5.74
C LEU A 439 -17.95 14.83 -5.54
N THR A 440 -16.88 14.95 -4.74
CA THR A 440 -16.19 16.22 -4.51
C THR A 440 -14.72 16.09 -4.92
N GLY A 441 -14.10 17.19 -5.34
CA GLY A 441 -12.73 17.18 -5.85
C GLY A 441 -11.87 18.34 -5.36
N ARG A 442 -10.58 18.22 -5.60
CA ARG A 442 -9.56 19.25 -5.34
C ARG A 442 -8.36 19.02 -6.24
N LYS A 443 -7.83 20.08 -6.85
CA LYS A 443 -6.65 20.04 -7.71
C LYS A 443 -5.43 20.43 -6.87
N VAL A 444 -4.80 19.43 -6.27
CA VAL A 444 -3.71 19.61 -5.31
C VAL A 444 -2.40 19.12 -5.92
N THR A 445 -1.38 19.95 -5.84
CA THR A 445 0.01 19.63 -6.16
C THR A 445 0.90 19.98 -4.96
N SER A 446 2.21 19.76 -5.09
CA SER A 446 3.19 20.11 -4.07
C SER A 446 4.26 21.03 -4.63
N GLU A 447 4.29 22.27 -4.13
CA GLU A 447 5.38 23.21 -4.40
C GLU A 447 6.65 22.78 -3.65
N VAL A 448 6.48 22.24 -2.44
CA VAL A 448 7.60 21.79 -1.60
C VAL A 448 8.38 20.67 -2.27
N LEU A 449 7.69 19.65 -2.80
CA LEU A 449 8.35 18.54 -3.49
C LEU A 449 9.00 18.98 -4.80
N GLN A 450 8.36 19.89 -5.54
CA GLN A 450 8.94 20.47 -6.75
C GLN A 450 10.23 21.23 -6.44
N GLN A 451 10.21 22.10 -5.43
CA GLN A 451 11.36 22.92 -5.04
C GLN A 451 12.51 22.08 -4.47
N ALA A 452 12.19 21.00 -3.76
CA ALA A 452 13.18 20.05 -3.25
C ALA A 452 13.77 19.14 -4.35
N GLY A 453 13.24 19.16 -5.58
CA GLY A 453 13.70 18.31 -6.67
C GLY A 453 13.24 16.85 -6.53
N PHE A 454 12.11 16.59 -5.87
CA PHE A 454 11.57 15.24 -5.75
C PHE A 454 11.04 14.74 -7.10
N GLU A 455 11.69 13.71 -7.65
CA GLU A 455 11.26 13.09 -8.90
C GLU A 455 10.20 12.01 -8.67
N PHE A 456 9.03 12.17 -9.28
CA PHE A 456 7.95 11.18 -9.25
C PHE A 456 8.20 10.08 -10.29
N GLN A 457 8.14 8.83 -9.86
CA GLN A 457 8.26 7.65 -10.71
C GLN A 457 6.90 7.24 -11.29
N GLN A 458 5.81 7.56 -10.61
CA GLN A 458 4.45 7.14 -10.96
C GLN A 458 3.62 8.35 -11.43
N LEU A 459 3.82 8.72 -12.69
CA LEU A 459 3.12 9.84 -13.35
C LEU A 459 1.94 9.42 -14.23
N ASP A 460 1.87 8.14 -14.61
CA ASP A 460 0.77 7.58 -15.39
C ASP A 460 -0.18 6.80 -14.46
N PHE A 461 -1.40 7.30 -14.32
CA PHE A 461 -2.41 6.70 -13.46
C PHE A 461 -2.78 5.28 -13.90
N ALA A 462 -2.96 5.06 -15.21
CA ALA A 462 -3.39 3.77 -15.73
C ALA A 462 -2.31 2.71 -15.48
N ALA A 463 -1.04 3.04 -15.75
CA ALA A 463 0.08 2.16 -15.45
C ALA A 463 0.19 1.86 -13.95
N THR A 464 -0.01 2.87 -13.10
CA THR A 464 0.07 2.74 -11.63
C THR A 464 -0.99 1.82 -11.04
N VAL A 465 -2.20 1.82 -11.59
CA VAL A 465 -3.30 0.99 -11.08
C VAL A 465 -3.46 -0.34 -11.80
N SER A 466 -2.68 -0.58 -12.86
CA SER A 466 -2.64 -1.85 -13.61
C SER A 466 -1.48 -2.77 -13.25
N SER A 467 -0.42 -2.23 -12.63
CA SER A 467 0.91 -2.88 -12.50
C SER A 467 0.90 -4.15 -11.66
#